data_AF-A0A6C0IHG7-F1
#
_entry.id   AF-A0A6C0IHG7-F1
#
_cell.length_a   1.000
_cell.length_b   1.000
_cell.length_c   1.000
_cell.angle_alpha   90.00
_cell.angle_beta   90.00
_cell.angle_gamma   90.00
#
_symmetry.space_group_name_H-M   'P 1'
#
loop_
_entity.id
_entity.type
_entity.pdbx_description
1 polymer ?
#
loop_
_entity_poly.entity_id
_entity_poly.type
_entity_poly.pdbx_seq_one_letter_code
_entity_poly.pdbx_strand_id
1 'polypeptide(L)'
;MIWAILLTSCVRQTHTSKNLNEPKMFYYLRAIHNWLNKTNLPIFIVESSGYTFPEFKNTRLKVCSFDLQNQNSSSQYEAKSILFAMETFKEELKDYTHILKVTARYYVEVERILSIVREADIVFQSKVDHKTKWNNSELFGFRNGLEHEILDPILEEGLMEHAIYNLSLSHTRIRLPPIENIYNVPTGGNGLIVNPL
;
A
#
# COMPACT_ATOMS: atom_id res chain seq x y z
N MET A 1 -18.33 -8.38 -3.20
CA MET A 1 -17.10 -8.23 -2.40
C MET A 1 -17.22 -6.98 -1.55
N ILE A 2 -16.86 -7.08 -0.28
CA ILE A 2 -16.80 -5.96 0.67
C ILE A 2 -15.32 -5.64 0.88
N TRP A 3 -14.91 -4.41 0.60
CA TRP A 3 -13.52 -3.97 0.55
C TRP A 3 -13.18 -3.03 1.71
N ALA A 4 -11.98 -3.20 2.27
CA ALA A 4 -11.31 -2.21 3.10
C ALA A 4 -10.03 -1.70 2.42
N ILE A 5 -9.69 -0.43 2.65
CA ILE A 5 -8.44 0.15 2.17
C ILE A 5 -7.40 0.09 3.29
N LEU A 6 -6.24 -0.48 3.00
CA LEU A 6 -5.07 -0.44 3.87
C LEU A 6 -3.99 0.45 3.24
N LEU A 7 -3.76 1.60 3.84
CA LEU A 7 -2.71 2.52 3.44
C LEU A 7 -1.43 2.24 4.25
N THR A 8 -0.31 2.09 3.55
CA THR A 8 0.99 1.90 4.19
C THR A 8 1.85 3.14 4.08
N SER A 9 2.53 3.50 5.16
CA SER A 9 3.30 4.73 5.25
C SER A 9 4.56 4.58 6.10
N CYS A 10 5.56 5.39 5.77
CA CYS A 10 6.78 5.58 6.54
C CYS A 10 7.18 7.05 6.42
N VAL A 11 6.96 7.82 7.48
CA VAL A 11 7.20 9.27 7.50
C VAL A 11 8.65 9.63 7.80
N ARG A 12 9.44 8.69 8.33
CA ARG A 12 10.82 8.90 8.82
C ARG A 12 11.63 9.82 7.89
N GLN A 13 12.10 10.94 8.43
CA GLN A 13 12.96 11.87 7.72
C GLN A 13 14.36 11.28 7.61
N THR A 14 14.78 10.91 6.41
CA THR A 14 16.19 10.65 6.12
C THR A 14 16.92 11.99 6.04
N HIS A 15 17.91 12.23 6.90
CA HIS A 15 18.73 13.46 6.94
C HIS A 15 19.49 13.79 5.63
N THR A 16 19.35 12.99 4.57
CA THR A 16 20.17 13.05 3.35
C THR A 16 19.56 13.85 2.19
N SER A 17 18.29 14.26 2.23
CA SER A 17 17.68 15.01 1.12
C SER A 17 17.88 16.52 1.28
N LYS A 18 18.96 17.06 0.71
CA LYS A 18 19.29 18.51 0.68
C LYS A 18 18.35 19.39 -0.18
N ASN A 19 17.33 18.82 -0.83
CA ASN A 19 16.32 19.58 -1.59
C ASN A 19 15.01 19.66 -0.79
N LEU A 20 14.85 20.79 -0.11
CA LEU A 20 13.82 21.10 0.90
C LEU A 20 12.58 21.79 0.33
N ASN A 21 12.02 21.30 -0.79
CA ASN A 21 10.76 21.83 -1.30
C ASN A 21 9.66 20.75 -1.20
N GLU A 22 8.78 20.98 -0.22
CA GLU A 22 7.71 20.13 0.36
C GLU A 22 8.17 19.09 1.42
N PRO A 23 7.82 19.26 2.71
CA PRO A 23 8.06 18.23 3.72
C PRO A 23 7.34 16.96 3.27
N LYS A 24 8.00 15.79 3.24
CA LYS A 24 7.40 14.48 2.88
C LYS A 24 6.02 14.24 3.49
N MET A 25 5.81 14.79 4.68
CA MET A 25 4.52 14.85 5.38
C MET A 25 3.37 15.40 4.52
N PHE A 26 3.59 16.47 3.76
CA PHE A 26 2.57 17.13 2.95
C PHE A 26 1.91 16.18 1.94
N TYR A 27 2.70 15.30 1.30
CA TYR A 27 2.16 14.30 0.38
C TYR A 27 1.23 13.32 1.09
N TYR A 28 1.63 12.81 2.26
CA TYR A 28 0.79 11.91 3.06
C TYR A 28 -0.49 12.60 3.51
N LEU A 29 -0.39 13.81 4.10
CA LEU A 29 -1.57 14.54 4.57
C LEU A 29 -2.54 14.83 3.43
N ARG A 30 -2.03 15.31 2.29
CA ARG A 30 -2.85 15.57 1.09
C ARG A 30 -3.50 14.29 0.55
N ALA A 31 -2.75 13.20 0.47
CA ALA A 31 -3.27 11.93 -0.01
C ALA A 31 -4.37 11.37 0.91
N ILE A 32 -4.13 11.33 2.22
CA ILE A 32 -5.10 10.85 3.21
C ILE A 32 -6.37 11.73 3.19
N HIS A 33 -6.21 13.05 3.09
CA HIS A 33 -7.36 13.95 2.94
C HIS A 33 -8.18 13.65 1.68
N ASN A 34 -7.52 13.38 0.54
CA ASN A 34 -8.20 12.97 -0.68
C ASN A 34 -8.90 11.61 -0.53
N TRP A 35 -8.28 10.63 0.12
CA TRP A 35 -8.91 9.36 0.47
C TRP A 35 -10.19 9.60 1.27
N LEU A 36 -10.14 10.42 2.31
CA LEU A 36 -11.33 10.71 3.12
C LEU A 36 -12.42 11.44 2.32
N ASN A 37 -12.07 12.37 1.44
CA ASN A 37 -13.10 13.17 0.74
C ASN A 37 -13.68 12.48 -0.49
N LYS A 38 -12.96 11.54 -1.11
CA LYS A 38 -13.29 11.01 -2.44
C LYS A 38 -13.62 9.52 -2.46
N THR A 39 -13.65 8.85 -1.31
CA THR A 39 -14.21 7.49 -1.19
C THR A 39 -15.04 7.36 0.07
N ASN A 40 -16.04 6.48 0.00
CA ASN A 40 -16.86 6.05 1.13
C ASN A 40 -16.32 4.79 1.82
N LEU A 41 -15.27 4.18 1.29
CA LEU A 41 -14.66 2.99 1.86
C LEU A 41 -14.01 3.30 3.23
N PRO A 42 -13.92 2.27 4.10
CA PRO A 42 -13.17 2.37 5.34
C PRO A 42 -11.68 2.34 5.06
N ILE A 43 -10.95 3.17 5.80
CA ILE A 43 -9.52 3.41 5.58
C ILE A 43 -8.77 3.06 6.85
N PHE A 44 -7.83 2.14 6.71
CA PHE A 44 -6.88 1.74 7.74
C PHE A 44 -5.51 2.25 7.31
N ILE A 45 -4.76 2.83 8.23
CA ILE A 45 -3.38 3.26 8.01
C ILE A 45 -2.49 2.44 8.93
N VAL A 46 -1.44 1.89 8.36
CA VAL A 46 -0.26 1.49 9.11
C VAL A 46 0.90 2.43 8.82
N GLU A 47 1.43 3.01 9.88
CA GLU A 47 2.58 3.91 9.85
C GLU A 47 3.75 3.25 10.58
N SER A 48 4.88 3.09 9.90
CA SER A 48 6.02 2.27 10.35
C SER A 48 7.19 3.08 10.92
N SER A 49 7.04 4.39 11.13
CA SER A 49 8.06 5.28 11.72
C SER A 49 7.72 5.79 13.12
N GLY A 50 6.57 5.38 13.69
CA GLY A 50 6.07 5.86 14.98
C GLY A 50 5.25 7.16 14.89
N TYR A 51 4.96 7.67 13.68
CA TYR A 51 4.07 8.82 13.48
C TYR A 51 2.61 8.41 13.55
N THR A 52 1.78 9.20 14.23
CA THR A 52 0.39 8.82 14.56
C THR A 52 -0.67 9.55 13.75
N PHE A 53 -0.30 10.47 12.84
CA PHE A 53 -1.22 11.29 12.06
C PHE A 53 -2.30 12.03 12.89
N PRO A 54 -1.90 12.81 13.92
CA PRO A 54 -2.84 13.52 14.81
C PRO A 54 -3.76 14.53 14.09
N GLU A 55 -3.45 14.90 12.85
CA GLU A 55 -4.23 15.81 12.01
C GLU A 55 -5.62 15.26 11.65
N PHE A 56 -5.81 13.94 11.68
CA PHE A 56 -7.06 13.33 11.26
C PHE A 56 -7.87 12.80 12.44
N LYS A 57 -9.05 13.40 12.64
CA LYS A 57 -10.10 12.91 13.54
C LYS A 57 -11.31 12.52 12.72
N ASN A 58 -11.30 11.32 12.15
CA ASN A 58 -12.37 10.81 11.29
C ASN A 58 -12.74 9.37 11.67
N THR A 59 -14.03 9.07 11.81
CA THR A 59 -14.50 7.75 12.24
C THR A 59 -14.24 6.63 11.22
N ARG A 60 -14.11 6.97 9.94
CA ARG A 60 -13.73 6.03 8.86
C ARG A 60 -12.24 5.81 8.74
N LEU A 61 -11.43 6.59 9.47
CA LEU A 61 -9.98 6.46 9.48
C LEU A 61 -9.54 5.78 10.77
N LYS A 62 -8.87 4.65 10.64
CA LYS A 62 -8.17 3.97 11.73
C LYS A 62 -6.68 4.03 11.47
N VAL A 63 -5.88 4.37 12.47
CA VAL A 63 -4.43 4.50 12.34
C VAL A 63 -3.79 3.63 13.41
N CYS A 64 -2.89 2.75 12.99
CA CYS A 64 -1.95 2.09 13.87
C CYS A 64 -0.54 2.56 13.50
N SER A 65 0.27 2.77 14.52
CA SER A 65 1.62 3.27 14.35
C SER A 65 2.56 2.44 15.20
N PHE A 66 3.69 2.08 14.63
CA PHE A 66 4.76 1.38 15.31
C PHE A 66 6.10 1.83 14.73
N ASP A 67 7.15 1.75 15.53
CA ASP A 67 8.48 2.15 15.10
C ASP A 67 9.26 0.93 14.61
N LEU A 68 9.20 0.67 13.30
CA LEU A 68 9.93 -0.44 12.69
C LEU A 68 11.38 -0.02 12.43
N GLN A 69 12.30 -0.56 13.23
CA GLN A 69 13.73 -0.36 13.07
C GLN A 69 14.36 -1.45 12.16
N ASN A 70 15.37 -1.05 11.38
CA ASN A 70 16.29 -1.88 10.58
C ASN A 70 15.72 -3.16 9.89
N GLN A 71 15.45 -3.10 8.58
CA GLN A 71 15.28 -4.28 7.71
C GLN A 71 16.18 -4.23 6.48
N ASN A 72 16.41 -5.40 5.89
CA ASN A 72 17.29 -5.58 4.74
C ASN A 72 16.65 -5.12 3.42
N SER A 73 15.32 -5.06 3.33
CA SER A 73 14.62 -4.67 2.10
C SER A 73 13.34 -3.88 2.36
N SER A 74 12.97 -3.02 1.41
CA SER A 74 11.72 -2.25 1.45
C SER A 74 10.47 -3.15 1.39
N SER A 75 10.52 -4.28 0.68
CA SER A 75 9.42 -5.24 0.61
C SER A 75 9.19 -5.96 1.93
N GLN A 76 10.25 -6.30 2.67
CA GLN A 76 10.12 -6.84 4.04
C GLN A 76 9.53 -5.81 5.00
N TYR A 77 9.93 -4.54 4.90
CA TYR A 77 9.31 -3.45 5.66
C TYR A 77 7.80 -3.38 5.41
N GLU A 78 7.43 -3.43 4.13
CA GLU A 78 6.04 -3.38 3.69
C GLU A 78 5.24 -4.56 4.24
N ALA A 79 5.75 -5.79 4.07
CA ALA A 79 5.09 -7.00 4.53
C ALA A 79 4.88 -7.02 6.06
N LYS A 80 5.90 -6.62 6.85
CA LYS A 80 5.78 -6.48 8.30
C LYS A 80 4.72 -5.45 8.71
N SER A 81 4.66 -4.33 7.99
CA SER A 81 3.67 -3.29 8.25
C SER A 81 2.26 -3.80 7.99
N ILE A 82 2.06 -4.52 6.89
CA ILE A 82 0.74 -5.09 6.58
C ILE A 82 0.33 -6.12 7.63
N LEU A 83 1.20 -7.07 7.98
CA LEU A 83 0.89 -8.08 9.02
C LEU A 83 0.59 -7.44 10.38
N PHE A 84 1.35 -6.42 10.77
CA PHE A 84 1.07 -5.66 11.98
C PHE A 84 -0.32 -5.00 11.95
N ALA A 85 -0.71 -4.44 10.80
CA ALA A 85 -2.04 -3.84 10.62
C ALA A 85 -3.15 -4.90 10.69
N MET A 86 -2.95 -6.06 10.05
CA MET A 86 -3.92 -7.16 10.04
C MET A 86 -4.20 -7.67 11.45
N GLU A 87 -3.16 -7.84 12.28
CA GLU A 87 -3.34 -8.25 13.68
C GLU A 87 -3.96 -7.12 14.52
N THR A 88 -3.50 -5.88 14.36
CA THR A 88 -4.00 -4.73 15.15
C THR A 88 -5.47 -4.45 14.90
N PHE A 89 -5.91 -4.56 13.64
CA PHE A 89 -7.28 -4.26 13.21
C PHE A 89 -8.11 -5.51 12.97
N LYS A 90 -7.73 -6.66 13.52
CA LYS A 90 -8.35 -7.95 13.25
C LYS A 90 -9.87 -7.94 13.45
N GLU A 91 -10.34 -7.33 14.54
CA GLU A 91 -11.77 -7.25 14.84
C GLU A 91 -12.52 -6.29 13.93
N GLU A 92 -11.91 -5.18 13.53
CA GLU A 92 -12.49 -4.24 12.57
C GLU A 92 -12.46 -4.79 11.14
N LEU A 93 -11.47 -5.61 10.79
CA LEU A 93 -11.28 -6.13 9.45
C LEU A 93 -12.15 -7.37 9.14
N LYS A 94 -12.71 -8.04 10.16
CA LYS A 94 -13.45 -9.30 10.01
C LYS A 94 -14.66 -9.24 9.08
N ASP A 95 -15.31 -8.07 8.98
CA ASP A 95 -16.50 -7.87 8.15
C ASP A 95 -16.15 -7.60 6.67
N TYR A 96 -14.85 -7.45 6.36
CA TYR A 96 -14.36 -7.21 5.01
C TYR A 96 -13.82 -8.49 4.40
N THR A 97 -14.33 -8.78 3.20
CA THR A 97 -13.89 -9.97 2.44
C THR A 97 -12.53 -9.77 1.79
N HIS A 98 -12.14 -8.53 1.50
CA HIS A 98 -10.91 -8.21 0.78
C HIS A 98 -10.26 -6.94 1.33
N ILE A 99 -8.94 -6.93 1.34
CA ILE A 99 -8.09 -5.80 1.70
C ILE A 99 -7.42 -5.28 0.44
N LEU A 100 -7.53 -3.98 0.17
CA LEU A 100 -6.77 -3.32 -0.89
C LEU A 100 -5.64 -2.50 -0.25
N LYS A 101 -4.41 -3.01 -0.39
CA LYS A 101 -3.20 -2.31 0.01
C LYS A 101 -2.86 -1.22 -1.01
N VAL A 102 -2.63 -0.01 -0.52
CA VAL A 102 -2.09 1.11 -1.31
C VAL A 102 -0.99 1.80 -0.51
N THR A 103 0.04 2.31 -1.17
CA THR A 103 0.99 3.21 -0.49
C THR A 103 0.35 4.58 -0.24
N ALA A 104 0.41 5.07 1.00
CA ALA A 104 -0.28 6.30 1.45
C ALA A 104 0.23 7.61 0.82
N ARG A 105 1.25 7.56 -0.05
CA ARG A 105 1.88 8.72 -0.67
C ARG A 105 0.99 9.42 -1.71
N TYR A 106 -0.05 8.74 -2.19
CA TYR A 106 -0.95 9.27 -3.20
C TYR A 106 -2.36 8.71 -3.05
N TYR A 107 -3.31 9.41 -3.67
CA TYR A 107 -4.69 8.97 -3.76
C TYR A 107 -4.92 8.21 -5.06
N VAL A 108 -5.70 7.13 -5.00
CA VAL A 108 -6.11 6.34 -6.15
C VAL A 108 -7.63 6.28 -6.19
N GLU A 109 -8.24 6.52 -7.35
CA GLU A 109 -9.70 6.41 -7.56
C GLU A 109 -10.14 4.94 -7.59
N VAL A 110 -9.98 4.25 -6.45
CA VAL A 110 -10.16 2.79 -6.37
C VAL A 110 -11.60 2.35 -6.51
N GLU A 111 -12.60 3.15 -6.14
CA GLU A 111 -14.01 2.72 -6.26
C GLU A 111 -14.38 2.40 -7.72
N ARG A 112 -13.90 3.20 -8.68
CA ARG A 112 -14.07 2.92 -10.10
C ARG A 112 -13.39 1.61 -10.50
N ILE A 113 -12.20 1.35 -9.98
CA ILE A 113 -11.43 0.15 -10.28
C ILE A 113 -12.11 -1.08 -9.66
N LEU A 114 -12.45 -1.02 -8.38
CA LEU A 114 -13.09 -2.09 -7.63
C LEU A 114 -14.47 -2.44 -8.19
N SER A 115 -15.18 -1.50 -8.83
CA SER A 115 -16.47 -1.76 -9.47
C SER A 115 -16.40 -2.77 -10.64
N ILE A 116 -15.23 -2.94 -11.26
CA ILE A 116 -15.03 -3.88 -12.38
C ILE A 116 -14.30 -5.16 -11.95
N VAL A 117 -13.82 -5.23 -10.71
CA VAL A 117 -13.15 -6.42 -10.17
C VAL A 117 -14.25 -7.47 -9.90
N ARG A 118 -14.11 -8.63 -10.54
CA ARG A 118 -14.93 -9.82 -10.25
C ARG A 118 -14.36 -10.56 -9.04
N GLU A 119 -15.07 -11.55 -8.53
CA GLU A 119 -14.58 -12.36 -7.42
C GLU A 119 -13.21 -12.98 -7.76
N ALA A 120 -12.18 -12.57 -7.01
CA ALA A 120 -10.80 -13.02 -7.17
C ALA A 120 -10.09 -12.96 -5.82
N ASP A 121 -9.24 -13.95 -5.56
CA ASP A 121 -8.43 -14.01 -4.33
C ASP A 121 -7.36 -12.93 -4.30
N ILE A 122 -6.82 -12.58 -5.47
CA ILE A 122 -5.72 -11.62 -5.61
C ILE A 122 -6.05 -10.61 -6.71
N VAL A 123 -5.80 -9.35 -6.41
CA VAL A 123 -5.91 -8.25 -7.36
C VAL A 123 -4.60 -7.50 -7.34
N PHE A 124 -3.96 -7.26 -8.47
CA PHE A 124 -2.68 -6.56 -8.45
C PHE A 124 -2.48 -5.69 -9.68
N GLN A 125 -1.81 -4.57 -9.47
CA GLN A 125 -1.21 -3.81 -10.55
C GLN A 125 0.22 -4.34 -10.75
N SER A 126 0.60 -4.65 -11.99
CA SER A 126 2.00 -4.88 -12.34
C SER A 126 2.44 -3.94 -13.44
N LYS A 127 3.48 -3.16 -13.17
CA LYS A 127 4.20 -2.38 -14.17
C LYS A 127 5.54 -3.06 -14.39
N VAL A 128 5.70 -3.67 -15.56
CA VAL A 128 7.01 -4.14 -16.00
C VAL A 128 7.75 -2.95 -16.56
N ASP A 129 8.80 -2.47 -15.88
CA ASP A 129 9.77 -1.61 -16.54
C ASP A 129 10.71 -2.50 -17.36
N HIS A 130 10.57 -2.46 -18.69
CA HIS A 130 11.37 -3.27 -19.60
C HIS A 130 12.86 -2.88 -19.60
N LYS A 131 13.22 -1.67 -19.18
CA LYS A 131 14.61 -1.19 -19.12
C LYS A 131 15.30 -1.70 -17.85
N THR A 132 14.63 -1.61 -16.70
CA THR A 132 15.21 -2.01 -15.40
C THR A 132 14.89 -3.46 -15.02
N LYS A 133 13.99 -4.13 -15.78
CA LYS A 133 13.40 -5.45 -15.45
C LYS A 133 12.78 -5.49 -14.05
N TRP A 134 12.46 -4.33 -13.50
CA TRP A 134 11.90 -4.19 -12.17
C TRP A 134 10.39 -4.11 -12.28
N ASN A 135 9.70 -4.85 -11.41
CA ASN A 135 8.27 -4.78 -11.26
C ASN A 135 8.02 -4.22 -9.85
N ASN A 136 7.25 -3.15 -9.76
CA ASN A 136 6.86 -2.56 -8.47
C ASN A 136 5.34 -2.67 -8.34
N SER A 137 4.88 -3.30 -7.28
CA SER A 137 3.47 -3.31 -6.89
C SER A 137 3.19 -2.22 -5.86
N GLU A 138 2.79 -1.05 -6.38
CA GLU A 138 2.33 0.09 -5.60
C GLU A 138 0.89 -0.11 -5.06
N LEU A 139 0.13 -0.98 -5.74
CA LEU A 139 -1.26 -1.32 -5.45
C LEU A 139 -1.49 -2.83 -5.64
N PHE A 140 -1.92 -3.50 -4.57
CA PHE A 140 -2.46 -4.86 -4.66
C PHE A 140 -3.54 -5.06 -3.62
N GLY A 141 -4.41 -6.03 -3.84
CA GLY A 141 -5.42 -6.46 -2.90
C GLY A 141 -5.50 -7.97 -2.82
N PHE A 142 -6.02 -8.45 -1.72
CA PHE A 142 -6.10 -9.87 -1.41
C PHE A 142 -7.36 -10.18 -0.60
N ARG A 143 -7.85 -11.40 -0.73
CA ARG A 143 -8.93 -11.92 0.11
C ARG A 143 -8.44 -11.99 1.55
N ASN A 144 -9.25 -11.48 2.46
CA ASN A 144 -8.97 -11.52 3.90
C ASN A 144 -8.82 -12.98 4.37
N GLY A 145 -7.77 -13.27 5.14
CA GLY A 145 -7.34 -14.62 5.51
C GLY A 145 -6.18 -15.17 4.68
N LEU A 146 -5.81 -14.52 3.56
CA LEU A 146 -4.64 -14.92 2.76
C LEU A 146 -3.37 -14.14 3.13
N GLU A 147 -3.41 -13.23 4.11
CA GLU A 147 -2.29 -12.34 4.45
C GLU A 147 -0.98 -13.09 4.68
N HIS A 148 -0.98 -14.20 5.41
CA HIS A 148 0.23 -14.97 5.69
C HIS A 148 0.75 -15.70 4.44
N GLU A 149 -0.14 -16.25 3.62
CA GLU A 149 0.25 -16.90 2.35
C GLU A 149 0.92 -15.92 1.38
N ILE A 150 0.52 -14.64 1.40
CA ILE A 150 1.12 -13.61 0.57
C ILE A 150 2.42 -13.09 1.20
N LEU A 151 2.38 -12.76 2.50
CA LEU A 151 3.37 -11.89 3.13
C LEU A 151 4.54 -12.65 3.75
N ASP A 152 4.35 -13.87 4.23
CA ASP A 152 5.42 -14.66 4.84
C ASP A 152 6.55 -14.97 3.82
N PRO A 153 6.27 -15.37 2.57
CA PRO A 153 7.33 -15.51 1.55
C PRO A 153 8.11 -14.21 1.30
N ILE A 154 7.45 -13.04 1.42
CA ILE A 154 8.10 -11.74 1.26
C ILE A 154 9.01 -11.43 2.45
N LEU A 155 8.61 -11.85 3.65
CA LEU A 155 9.46 -11.73 4.84
C LEU A 155 10.74 -12.55 4.69
N GLU A 156 10.65 -13.73 4.10
CA GLU A 156 11.78 -14.66 3.91
C GLU A 156 12.69 -14.24 2.75
N GLU A 157 12.12 -13.95 1.58
CA GLU A 157 12.87 -13.75 0.32
C GLU A 157 13.10 -12.27 -0.03
N GLY A 158 12.26 -11.36 0.48
CA GLY A 158 12.35 -9.92 0.21
C GLY A 158 11.84 -9.47 -1.15
N LEU A 159 11.12 -10.31 -1.90
CA LEU A 159 10.64 -10.01 -3.25
C LEU A 159 9.10 -10.08 -3.33
N MET A 160 8.46 -8.92 -3.17
CA MET A 160 6.99 -8.76 -3.19
C MET A 160 6.36 -9.36 -4.46
N GLU A 161 6.94 -9.06 -5.62
CA GLU A 161 6.38 -9.44 -6.91
C GLU A 161 6.52 -10.94 -7.19
N HIS A 162 7.56 -11.59 -6.66
CA HIS A 162 7.71 -13.04 -6.74
C HIS A 162 6.65 -13.74 -5.90
N ALA A 163 6.43 -13.29 -4.66
CA ALA A 163 5.41 -13.85 -3.78
C ALA A 163 4.00 -13.69 -4.40
N ILE A 164 3.66 -12.49 -4.89
CA ILE A 164 2.39 -12.25 -5.58
C ILE A 164 2.27 -13.16 -6.81
N TYR A 165 3.31 -13.28 -7.63
CA TYR A 165 3.30 -14.14 -8.81
C TYR A 165 3.08 -15.61 -8.44
N ASN A 166 3.81 -16.13 -7.45
CA ASN A 166 3.71 -17.50 -6.99
C ASN A 166 2.32 -17.82 -6.47
N LEU A 167 1.77 -16.96 -5.61
CA LEU A 167 0.42 -17.12 -5.10
C LEU A 167 -0.63 -17.07 -6.22
N SER A 168 -0.38 -16.25 -7.24
CA SER A 168 -1.25 -16.16 -8.42
C SER A 168 -1.32 -17.45 -9.24
N LEU A 169 -0.39 -18.39 -9.07
CA LEU A 169 -0.42 -19.69 -9.73
C LEU A 169 -1.45 -20.65 -9.10
N SER A 170 -1.73 -20.50 -7.80
CA SER A 170 -2.66 -21.35 -7.05
C SER A 170 -4.01 -20.70 -6.75
N HIS A 171 -4.14 -19.39 -6.98
CA HIS A 171 -5.33 -18.61 -6.64
C HIS A 171 -5.95 -17.88 -7.83
N THR A 172 -7.24 -17.54 -7.70
CA THR A 172 -7.92 -16.71 -8.70
C THR A 172 -7.37 -15.29 -8.67
N ARG A 173 -7.08 -14.72 -9.85
CA ARG A 173 -6.38 -13.43 -9.95
C ARG A 173 -6.98 -12.49 -10.97
N ILE A 174 -6.90 -11.20 -10.67
CA ILE A 174 -7.22 -10.12 -11.62
C ILE A 174 -6.04 -9.14 -11.67
N ARG A 175 -5.56 -8.88 -12.89
CA ARG A 175 -4.60 -7.81 -13.14
C ARG A 175 -5.36 -6.51 -13.36
N LEU A 176 -5.06 -5.49 -12.58
CA LEU A 176 -5.65 -4.17 -12.71
C LEU A 176 -5.09 -3.43 -13.95
N PRO A 177 -5.89 -2.56 -14.58
CA PRO A 177 -5.38 -1.66 -15.60
C PRO A 177 -4.33 -0.70 -15.02
N PRO A 178 -3.48 -0.09 -15.87
CA PRO A 178 -2.62 1.01 -15.45
C PRO A 178 -3.45 2.15 -14.83
N ILE A 179 -2.92 2.77 -13.78
CA ILE A 179 -3.60 3.85 -13.07
C ILE A 179 -2.72 5.10 -13.16
N GLU A 180 -3.14 6.05 -14.00
CA GLU A 180 -2.33 7.20 -14.41
C GLU A 180 -1.82 8.05 -13.24
N ASN A 181 -2.62 8.23 -12.19
CA ASN A 181 -2.27 9.10 -11.07
C ASN A 181 -1.22 8.50 -10.11
N ILE A 182 -0.99 7.18 -10.14
CA ILE A 182 0.12 6.53 -9.41
C ILE A 182 1.46 6.89 -10.07
N TYR A 183 1.48 7.06 -11.40
CA TYR A 183 2.70 7.28 -12.16
C TYR A 183 3.23 8.71 -12.14
N ASN A 184 2.46 9.67 -11.62
CA ASN A 184 2.82 11.10 -11.63
C ASN A 184 3.37 11.61 -10.30
N VAL A 185 3.68 10.72 -9.36
CA VAL A 185 4.12 11.09 -7.99
C VAL A 185 5.62 10.82 -7.84
N PRO A 186 6.42 11.72 -7.22
CA PRO A 186 7.83 11.48 -6.93
C PRO A 186 8.05 10.30 -5.98
N THR A 187 9.06 9.47 -6.27
CA THR A 187 9.57 8.45 -5.35
C THR A 187 10.35 9.12 -4.22
N GLY A 188 10.11 8.69 -2.98
CA GLY A 188 10.63 9.36 -1.78
C GLY A 188 12.14 9.23 -1.54
N GLY A 189 12.84 8.42 -2.36
CA GLY A 189 14.27 8.16 -2.24
C GLY A 189 15.14 9.10 -3.08
N ASN A 190 14.84 9.25 -4.37
CA ASN A 190 15.66 10.02 -5.31
C ASN A 190 14.90 11.21 -5.95
N GLY A 191 13.65 11.44 -5.59
CA GLY A 191 12.83 12.52 -6.15
C GLY A 191 12.45 12.32 -7.62
N LEU A 192 12.78 11.17 -8.22
CA LEU A 192 12.32 10.83 -9.56
C LEU A 192 10.83 10.52 -9.50
N ILE A 193 10.06 11.05 -10.44
CA ILE A 193 8.68 10.64 -10.68
C ILE A 193 8.65 9.11 -10.82
N VAL A 194 7.59 8.43 -10.36
CA VAL A 194 7.31 6.98 -10.59
C VAL A 194 7.24 6.63 -12.11
N ASN A 195 7.59 7.59 -12.97
CA ASN A 195 7.88 7.48 -14.38
C ASN A 195 9.32 7.98 -14.68
N PRO A 196 10.29 7.09 -14.95
CA PRO A 196 11.23 7.33 -16.02
C PRO A 196 10.53 6.83 -17.29
N LEU A 197 10.05 7.74 -18.15
CA LEU A 197 9.86 7.34 -19.54
C LEU A 197 11.21 6.83 -20.10
#